data_AF-A0A9N8V5T3-F1
#
_entry.id   AF-A0A9N8V5T3-F1
#
_cell.length_a   1.000
_cell.length_b   1.000
_cell.length_c   1.000
_cell.angle_alpha   90.00
_cell.angle_beta   90.00
_cell.angle_gamma   90.00
#
_symmetry.space_group_name_H-M   'P 1'
#
loop_
_entity.id
_entity.type
_entity.pdbx_description
1 polymer ?
#
loop_
_entity_poly.entity_id
_entity_poly.type
_entity_poly.pdbx_seq_one_letter_code
_entity_poly.pdbx_strand_id
1 'polypeptide(L)'
;MTTKIIKKIPISNISSRLIDLQTGLGAAKFGLNVKKVSLVYSKRNNNAGARYFKKENLPRIIYNNPGLPIEVIALEEKDVKPTLTVEFGI
;
A
#
# COMPACT_ATOMS: atom_id res chain seq x y z
N MET A 1 -28.20 28.51 29.50
CA MET A 1 -27.04 28.00 28.73
C MET A 1 -27.34 26.56 28.33
N THR A 2 -27.64 26.30 27.06
CA THR A 2 -27.94 24.95 26.55
C THR A 2 -26.65 24.27 26.10
N THR A 3 -26.18 23.28 26.86
CA THR A 3 -25.07 22.41 26.46
C THR A 3 -25.53 21.51 25.32
N LYS A 4 -25.00 21.74 24.10
CA LYS A 4 -25.11 20.79 22.99
C LYS A 4 -24.40 19.50 23.38
N ILE A 5 -25.16 18.43 23.56
CA ILE A 5 -24.60 17.08 23.74
C ILE A 5 -24.22 16.57 22.35
N ILE A 6 -22.91 16.52 22.06
CA ILE A 6 -22.40 15.93 20.82
C ILE A 6 -22.30 14.41 21.04
N LYS A 7 -23.21 13.65 20.44
CA LYS A 7 -23.08 12.18 20.39
C LYS A 7 -21.97 11.80 19.40
N LYS A 8 -20.89 11.19 19.87
CA LYS A 8 -19.90 10.55 19.00
C LYS A 8 -20.54 9.33 18.35
N ILE A 9 -20.68 9.36 17.02
CA ILE A 9 -21.11 8.20 16.24
C ILE A 9 -19.91 7.25 16.14
N PRO A 10 -20.04 5.96 16.51
CA PRO A 10 -18.96 5.01 16.37
C PRO A 10 -18.60 4.82 14.89
N ILE A 11 -17.31 4.83 14.59
CA ILE A 11 -16.80 4.61 13.24
C ILE A 11 -17.04 3.13 12.87
N SER A 12 -17.61 2.88 11.70
CA SER A 12 -17.81 1.52 11.20
C SER A 12 -16.47 0.84 10.85
N ASN A 13 -16.44 -0.49 10.86
CA ASN A 13 -15.26 -1.26 10.43
C ASN A 13 -14.83 -0.97 8.97
N ILE A 14 -15.78 -0.60 8.11
CA ILE A 14 -15.47 -0.22 6.72
C ILE A 14 -14.82 1.15 6.71
N SER A 15 -15.39 2.10 7.43
CA SER A 15 -14.85 3.46 7.56
C SER A 15 -13.44 3.44 8.16
N SER A 16 -13.19 2.59 9.17
CA SER A 16 -11.85 2.45 9.74
C SER A 16 -10.84 1.91 8.73
N ARG A 17 -11.20 0.87 7.96
CA ARG A 17 -10.33 0.34 6.90
C ARG A 17 -10.05 1.35 5.79
N LEU A 18 -11.02 2.19 5.43
CA LEU A 18 -10.81 3.26 4.47
C LEU A 18 -9.83 4.31 5.01
N ILE A 19 -9.93 4.67 6.29
CA ILE A 19 -8.97 5.55 6.96
C ILE A 19 -7.57 4.92 6.96
N ASP A 20 -7.45 3.62 7.22
CA ASP A 20 -6.17 2.91 7.21
C ASP A 20 -5.52 2.91 5.81
N LEU A 21 -6.31 2.84 4.74
CA LEU A 21 -5.81 2.96 3.36
C LEU A 21 -5.35 4.38 3.02
N GLN A 22 -5.98 5.40 3.62
CA GLN A 22 -5.67 6.81 3.40
C GLN A 22 -4.48 7.31 4.22
N THR A 23 -4.02 6.55 5.23
CA THR A 23 -3.05 7.04 6.22
C THR A 23 -1.88 6.06 6.42
N GLY A 24 -0.81 6.54 7.07
CA GLY A 24 0.36 5.74 7.46
C GLY A 24 1.37 5.45 6.34
N LEU A 25 2.28 4.51 6.60
CA LEU A 25 3.38 4.20 5.69
C LEU A 25 2.86 3.58 4.38
N GLY A 26 3.23 4.17 3.25
CA GLY A 26 2.74 3.75 1.93
C GLY A 26 1.51 4.50 1.44
N ALA A 27 0.85 5.33 2.27
CA ALA A 27 -0.24 6.22 1.81
C ALA A 27 0.29 7.49 1.11
N ALA A 28 1.38 7.35 0.35
CA ALA A 28 2.01 8.46 -0.35
C ALA A 28 1.36 8.66 -1.73
N LYS A 29 1.18 9.93 -2.12
CA LYS A 29 0.84 10.30 -3.50
C LYS A 29 2.14 10.54 -4.27
N PHE A 30 2.31 9.82 -5.38
CA PHE A 30 3.47 9.97 -6.24
C PHE A 30 3.28 11.11 -7.23
N GLY A 31 4.39 11.70 -7.66
CA GLY A 31 4.39 12.67 -8.74
C GLY A 31 4.04 12.00 -10.08
N LEU A 32 3.61 12.81 -11.05
CA LEU A 32 3.27 12.35 -12.41
C LEU A 32 4.46 11.74 -13.17
N ASN A 33 5.68 11.93 -12.67
CA ASN A 33 6.90 11.33 -13.17
C ASN A 33 6.98 9.83 -12.87
N VAL A 34 6.31 9.31 -11.83
CA VAL A 34 6.28 7.86 -11.57
C VAL A 34 5.28 7.20 -12.53
N LYS A 35 5.75 6.27 -13.36
CA LYS A 35 4.96 5.60 -14.40
C LYS A 35 4.60 4.17 -14.07
N LYS A 36 5.40 3.48 -13.27
CA LYS A 36 5.14 2.10 -12.87
C LYS A 36 5.88 1.75 -11.60
N VAL A 37 5.27 0.88 -10.79
CA VAL A 37 5.93 0.23 -9.65
C VAL A 37 5.84 -1.27 -9.84
N SER A 38 6.96 -1.98 -9.74
CA SER A 38 6.99 -3.44 -9.82
C SER A 38 7.69 -4.05 -8.61
N LEU A 39 7.13 -5.13 -8.09
CA LEU A 39 7.66 -5.88 -6.96
C LEU A 39 7.88 -7.34 -7.37
N VAL A 40 9.13 -7.80 -7.31
CA VAL A 40 9.49 -9.20 -7.51
C VAL A 40 10.01 -9.77 -6.20
N TYR A 41 9.46 -10.89 -5.75
CA TYR A 41 9.90 -11.55 -4.51
C TYR A 41 9.57 -13.05 -4.51
N SER A 42 10.20 -13.81 -3.61
CA SER A 42 9.84 -15.21 -3.37
C SER A 42 8.78 -15.38 -2.28
N LYS A 43 7.84 -16.31 -2.48
CA LYS A 43 6.91 -16.75 -1.44
C LYS A 43 7.59 -17.56 -0.33
N ARG A 44 8.79 -18.10 -0.60
CA ARG A 44 9.58 -18.91 0.34
C ARG A 44 10.33 -18.04 1.35
N ASN A 45 11.18 -18.66 2.16
CA ASN A 45 11.89 -18.02 3.27
C ASN A 45 12.81 -16.87 2.78
N ASN A 46 13.26 -16.01 3.70
CA ASN A 46 14.13 -14.84 3.45
C ASN A 46 13.51 -13.66 2.67
N ASN A 47 12.20 -13.67 2.44
CA ASN A 47 11.46 -12.60 1.74
C ASN A 47 10.30 -12.00 2.58
N ALA A 48 10.41 -12.05 3.91
CA ALA A 48 9.34 -11.61 4.82
C ALA A 48 9.00 -10.11 4.65
N GLY A 49 10.02 -9.27 4.45
CA GLY A 49 9.84 -7.83 4.23
C GLY A 49 9.03 -7.52 2.98
N ALA A 50 9.28 -8.22 1.87
CA ALA A 50 8.53 -8.04 0.63
C ALA A 50 7.07 -8.51 0.76
N ARG A 51 6.83 -9.63 1.47
CA ARG A 51 5.47 -10.10 1.78
C ARG A 51 4.71 -9.10 2.66
N TYR A 52 5.38 -8.56 3.68
CA TYR A 52 4.82 -7.53 4.54
C TYR A 52 4.48 -6.27 3.73
N PHE A 53 5.41 -5.79 2.90
CA PHE A 53 5.19 -4.64 2.02
C PHE A 53 3.99 -4.84 1.10
N LYS A 54 3.87 -6.01 0.44
CA LYS A 54 2.73 -6.36 -0.42
C LYS A 54 1.40 -6.36 0.34
N LYS A 55 1.40 -6.79 1.61
CA LYS A 55 0.19 -6.90 2.43
C LYS A 55 -0.23 -5.57 3.04
N GLU A 56 0.70 -4.80 3.60
CA GLU A 56 0.39 -3.65 4.45
C GLU A 56 0.56 -2.31 3.76
N ASN A 57 1.61 -2.15 2.93
CA ASN A 57 1.97 -0.86 2.35
C ASN A 57 1.44 -0.71 0.91
N LEU A 58 1.54 -1.76 0.09
CA LEU A 58 1.14 -1.73 -1.32
C LEU A 58 -0.34 -1.38 -1.53
N PRO A 59 -1.31 -1.86 -0.71
CA PRO A 59 -2.70 -1.45 -0.84
C PRO A 59 -2.91 0.05 -0.62
N ARG A 60 -2.14 0.66 0.29
CA ARG A 60 -2.18 2.12 0.55
C ARG A 60 -1.63 2.89 -0.65
N ILE A 61 -0.56 2.38 -1.28
CA ILE A 61 0.00 2.97 -2.51
C ILE A 61 -1.04 2.92 -3.63
N ILE A 62 -1.66 1.76 -3.86
CA ILE A 62 -2.70 1.58 -4.91
C ILE A 62 -3.87 2.54 -4.67
N TYR A 63 -4.34 2.64 -3.42
CA TYR A 63 -5.47 3.50 -3.07
C TYR A 63 -5.18 4.99 -3.32
N ASN A 64 -3.98 5.46 -2.97
CA ASN A 64 -3.62 6.87 -3.10
C ASN A 64 -3.14 7.27 -4.51
N ASN A 65 -2.86 6.30 -5.39
CA ASN A 65 -2.37 6.54 -6.74
C ASN A 65 -3.25 5.79 -7.77
N PRO A 66 -4.54 6.18 -7.89
CA PRO A 66 -5.44 5.54 -8.83
C PRO A 66 -4.90 5.68 -10.26
N GLY A 67 -4.83 4.56 -10.97
CA GLY A 67 -4.34 4.52 -12.36
C GLY A 67 -2.83 4.33 -12.51
N LEU A 68 -2.04 4.30 -11.42
CA LEU A 68 -0.64 3.91 -11.49
C LEU A 68 -0.53 2.40 -11.77
N PRO A 69 0.13 1.97 -12.86
CA PRO A 69 0.42 0.57 -13.11
C PRO A 69 1.28 -0.03 -11.98
N ILE A 70 0.76 -1.10 -11.37
CA ILE A 70 1.45 -1.86 -10.33
C ILE A 70 1.53 -3.32 -10.73
N GLU A 71 2.73 -3.87 -10.74
CA GLU A 71 3.00 -5.27 -11.10
C GLU A 71 3.62 -6.01 -9.90
N VAL A 72 3.13 -7.22 -9.61
CA VAL A 72 3.65 -8.04 -8.51
C VAL A 72 3.91 -9.44 -9.00
N ILE A 73 5.17 -9.85 -8.98
CA ILE A 73 5.63 -11.18 -9.37
C ILE A 73 6.07 -11.92 -8.10
N ALA A 74 5.30 -12.96 -7.75
CA ALA A 74 5.57 -13.79 -6.58
C ALA A 74 6.07 -15.18 -7.03
N LEU A 75 7.37 -15.42 -6.90
CA LEU A 75 8.05 -16.63 -7.36
C LEU A 75 8.04 -17.74 -6.29
N GLU A 76 8.07 -18.99 -6.73
CA GLU A 76 8.19 -20.17 -5.84
C GLU A 76 9.64 -20.53 -5.51
N GLU A 77 10.59 -20.01 -6.28
CA GLU A 77 12.03 -20.28 -6.15
C GLU A 77 12.58 -19.77 -4.82
N LYS A 78 13.56 -20.49 -4.26
CA LYS A 78 14.30 -20.03 -3.07
C LYS A 78 15.34 -18.98 -3.47
N ASP A 79 15.79 -18.21 -2.50
CA ASP A 79 16.91 -17.26 -2.64
C ASP A 79 16.74 -16.16 -3.70
N VAL A 80 15.51 -15.93 -4.16
CA VAL A 80 15.15 -14.73 -4.93
C VAL A 80 15.41 -13.50 -4.09
N LYS A 81 16.24 -12.59 -4.59
CA LYS A 81 16.45 -11.28 -3.99
C LYS A 81 15.20 -10.41 -4.21
N PRO A 82 14.50 -9.97 -3.15
CA PRO A 82 13.35 -9.10 -3.31
C PRO A 82 13.77 -7.78 -3.94
N THR A 83 13.09 -7.39 -5.00
CA THR A 83 13.41 -6.17 -5.76
C THR A 83 12.14 -5.36 -5.97
N LEU A 84 12.19 -4.09 -5.56
CA LEU A 84 11.17 -3.08 -5.83
C LEU A 84 11.74 -2.12 -6.88
N THR A 85 11.09 -2.03 -8.03
CA THR A 85 11.49 -1.14 -9.11
C THR A 85 10.45 -0.04 -9.27
N VAL A 86 10.91 1.20 -9.40
CA VAL A 86 10.08 2.37 -9.67
C VAL A 86 10.55 2.96 -10.99
N GLU A 87 9.68 2.96 -11.99
CA GLU A 87 9.95 3.48 -13.31
C GLU A 87 9.50 4.95 -13.38
N PHE A 88 10.41 5.82 -13.83
CA PHE A 88 10.13 7.24 -14.00
C PHE A 88 10.06 7.58 -15.49
N GLY A 89 9.08 8.40 -15.87
CA GLY A 89 8.99 9.01 -17.19
C GLY A 89 9.94 10.19 -17.29
N ILE A 90 10.49 10.38 -18.50
CA ILE A 90 11.23 11.57 -18.92
C ILE A 90 10.23 12.67 -19.27
#